data_AF-A0AAD2U687-F1
#
_entry.id   AF-A0AAD2U687-F1
#
_cell.length_a   1.000
_cell.length_b   1.000
_cell.length_c   1.000
_cell.angle_alpha   90.00
_cell.angle_beta   90.00
_cell.angle_gamma   90.00
#
_symmetry.space_group_name_H-M   'P 1'
#
loop_
_entity.id
_entity.type
_entity.pdbx_description
1 polymer ?
#
loop_
_entity_poly.entity_id
_entity_poly.type
_entity_poly.pdbx_seq_one_letter_code
_entity_poly.pdbx_strand_id
1 'polypeptide(L)'
;MSAAVTEELSNLEWVSQQMRAKTASYETSAVSTGEKAPTWEERCGAIASIEDDVTKAYCEMLVWGDSRDNTQAFKTLVEHIGSILHEAAIKERQRHHFDLKLFCMKIARMQVFFSMRPYIKEDRTIQGQLKLCGIDEVKADTYSKNYAYLGLMVDIMLKDMEYEIDFYIGEYRKKLNRTIN
;
A
#
# COMPACT_ATOMS: atom_id res chain seq x y z
N MET A 1 -38.66 -11.44 10.32
CA MET A 1 -37.51 -11.95 9.57
C MET A 1 -36.66 -10.76 9.19
N SER A 2 -35.52 -10.57 9.84
CA SER A 2 -34.60 -9.49 9.48
C SER A 2 -33.86 -9.93 8.23
N ALA A 3 -34.02 -9.19 7.13
CA ALA A 3 -33.19 -9.35 5.96
C ALA A 3 -31.74 -9.11 6.40
N ALA A 4 -30.91 -10.15 6.37
CA ALA A 4 -29.48 -9.99 6.51
C ALA A 4 -29.00 -9.16 5.32
N VAL A 5 -28.63 -7.91 5.58
CA VAL A 5 -27.88 -7.10 4.62
C VAL A 5 -26.56 -7.84 4.41
N THR A 6 -26.44 -8.54 3.29
CA THR A 6 -25.19 -9.14 2.86
C THR A 6 -24.25 -8.00 2.49
N GLU A 7 -23.24 -7.74 3.32
CA GLU A 7 -22.18 -6.79 3.00
C GLU A 7 -21.44 -7.27 1.74
N GLU A 8 -21.48 -6.47 0.67
CA GLU A 8 -20.70 -6.74 -0.53
C GLU A 8 -19.21 -6.56 -0.22
N LEU A 9 -18.41 -7.57 -0.55
CA LEU A 9 -16.95 -7.52 -0.41
C LEU A 9 -16.38 -6.35 -1.22
N SER A 10 -15.52 -5.55 -0.58
CA SER A 10 -14.73 -4.54 -1.30
C SER A 10 -13.84 -5.18 -2.36
N ASN A 11 -13.42 -4.41 -3.37
CA ASN A 11 -12.57 -4.94 -4.44
C ASN A 11 -11.23 -5.47 -3.90
N LEU A 12 -10.65 -4.77 -2.92
CA LEU A 12 -9.41 -5.20 -2.28
C LEU A 12 -9.60 -6.50 -1.49
N GLU A 13 -10.71 -6.65 -0.76
CA GLU A 13 -11.00 -7.91 -0.05
C GLU A 13 -11.25 -9.06 -1.02
N TRP A 14 -12.00 -8.80 -2.10
CA TRP A 14 -12.30 -9.77 -3.14
C TRP A 14 -11.01 -10.35 -3.77
N VAL A 15 -10.04 -9.47 -4.09
CA VAL A 15 -8.76 -9.91 -4.66
C VAL A 15 -7.82 -10.53 -3.62
N SER A 16 -7.95 -10.15 -2.33
CA SER A 16 -7.05 -10.62 -1.27
C SER A 16 -7.37 -12.01 -0.75
N GLN A 17 -8.59 -12.51 -0.99
CA GLN A 17 -9.01 -13.83 -0.55
C GLN A 17 -8.06 -14.93 -1.07
N GLN A 18 -7.61 -15.79 -0.16
CA GLN A 18 -6.74 -16.93 -0.46
C GLN A 18 -5.35 -16.59 -1.04
N MET A 19 -4.95 -15.31 -1.06
CA MET A 19 -3.65 -14.87 -1.59
C MET A 19 -2.49 -14.92 -0.58
N ARG A 20 -2.78 -15.21 0.70
CA ARG A 20 -1.77 -15.21 1.79
C ARG A 20 -1.39 -16.63 2.21
N ALA A 21 -0.10 -16.85 2.46
CA ALA A 21 0.40 -18.13 2.96
C ALA A 21 -0.23 -18.45 4.34
N LYS A 22 -0.91 -19.61 4.41
CA LYS A 22 -1.77 -20.09 5.53
C LYS A 22 -3.18 -19.51 5.62
N THR A 23 -3.85 -19.24 4.50
CA THR A 23 -5.33 -19.34 4.54
C THR A 23 -5.68 -20.82 4.43
N ALA A 24 -5.98 -21.47 5.55
CA ALA A 24 -6.71 -22.73 5.50
C ALA A 24 -7.95 -22.46 4.65
N SER A 25 -8.13 -23.22 3.56
CA SER A 25 -9.34 -23.20 2.75
C SER A 25 -10.45 -23.80 3.60
N TYR A 26 -10.91 -23.06 4.60
CA TYR A 26 -12.25 -23.26 5.08
C TYR A 26 -13.10 -22.72 3.95
N GLU A 27 -13.70 -23.64 3.20
CA GLU A 27 -15.03 -23.43 2.65
C GLU A 27 -15.99 -23.13 3.81
N THR A 28 -15.78 -22.04 4.55
CA THR A 28 -16.84 -21.39 5.29
C THR A 28 -17.61 -20.67 4.21
N SER A 29 -18.55 -21.41 3.64
CA SER A 29 -19.80 -20.92 3.07
C SER A 29 -19.66 -19.45 2.67
N ALA A 30 -19.06 -19.21 1.49
CA ALA A 30 -19.21 -17.92 0.85
C ALA A 30 -20.71 -17.63 0.93
N VAL A 31 -21.05 -16.60 1.73
CA VAL A 31 -22.41 -16.10 1.85
C VAL A 31 -22.94 -16.06 0.44
N SER A 32 -23.99 -16.84 0.18
CA SER A 32 -24.46 -17.12 -1.17
C SER A 32 -24.96 -15.84 -1.82
N THR A 33 -24.05 -15.05 -2.39
CA THR A 33 -24.38 -13.93 -3.28
C THR A 33 -24.87 -14.43 -4.64
N GLY A 34 -24.92 -15.75 -4.86
CA GLY A 34 -25.23 -16.35 -6.15
C GLY A 34 -24.12 -16.17 -7.18
N GLU A 35 -23.06 -15.41 -6.85
CA GLU A 35 -21.89 -15.23 -7.70
C GLU A 35 -20.87 -16.35 -7.44
N LYS A 36 -20.31 -16.90 -8.53
CA LYS A 36 -19.22 -17.87 -8.47
C LYS A 36 -18.03 -17.25 -7.73
N ALA A 37 -17.53 -17.92 -6.71
CA ALA A 37 -16.32 -17.48 -6.03
C ALA A 37 -15.16 -17.39 -7.04
N PRO A 38 -14.39 -16.29 -7.06
CA PRO A 38 -13.31 -16.15 -8.02
C PRO A 38 -12.24 -17.22 -7.80
N THR A 39 -11.59 -17.60 -8.89
CA THR A 39 -10.44 -18.50 -8.95
C THR A 39 -9.14 -17.76 -8.62
N TRP A 40 -8.07 -18.51 -8.37
CA TRP A 40 -6.75 -17.94 -8.18
C TRP A 40 -6.31 -17.11 -9.39
N GLU A 41 -6.51 -17.67 -10.59
CA GLU A 41 -6.14 -17.07 -11.87
C GLU A 41 -6.89 -15.77 -12.14
N GLU A 42 -8.18 -15.70 -11.80
CA GLU A 42 -8.98 -14.47 -11.92
C GLU A 42 -8.45 -13.37 -10.99
N ARG A 43 -7.99 -13.70 -9.78
CA ARG A 43 -7.37 -12.71 -8.88
C ARG A 43 -6.02 -12.24 -9.39
N CYS A 44 -5.16 -13.15 -9.85
CA CYS A 44 -3.90 -12.79 -10.50
C CYS A 44 -4.14 -11.93 -11.75
N GLY A 45 -5.17 -12.24 -12.53
CA GLY A 45 -5.58 -11.46 -13.69
C GLY A 45 -6.04 -10.05 -13.34
N ALA A 46 -6.75 -9.88 -12.21
CA ALA A 46 -7.14 -8.57 -11.70
C ALA A 46 -5.92 -7.72 -11.32
N ILE A 47 -4.95 -8.28 -10.60
CA ILE A 47 -3.69 -7.59 -10.25
C ILE A 47 -2.91 -7.23 -11.53
N ALA A 48 -2.81 -8.16 -12.47
CA ALA A 48 -2.12 -7.94 -13.75
C ALA A 48 -2.80 -6.87 -14.63
N SER A 49 -4.09 -6.59 -14.40
CA SER A 49 -4.83 -5.57 -15.14
C SER A 49 -4.54 -4.13 -14.71
N ILE A 50 -3.87 -3.94 -13.58
CA ILE A 50 -3.39 -2.63 -13.13
C ILE A 50 -2.28 -2.17 -14.08
N GLU A 51 -2.47 -1.04 -14.75
CA GLU A 51 -1.53 -0.57 -15.78
C GLU A 51 -0.27 0.05 -15.17
N ASP A 52 -0.42 0.85 -14.10
CA ASP A 52 0.71 1.47 -13.43
C ASP A 52 1.49 0.44 -12.58
N ASP A 53 2.78 0.33 -12.84
CA ASP A 53 3.64 -0.68 -12.20
C ASP A 53 3.88 -0.39 -10.70
N VAL A 54 3.78 0.86 -10.27
CA VAL A 54 3.98 1.24 -8.87
C VAL A 54 2.73 0.94 -8.06
N THR A 55 1.56 1.30 -8.59
CA THR A 55 0.24 0.93 -8.05
C THR A 55 0.08 -0.59 -8.03
N LYS A 56 0.56 -1.30 -9.06
CA LYS A 56 0.58 -2.78 -9.09
C LYS A 56 1.47 -3.35 -8.00
N ALA A 57 2.70 -2.84 -7.84
CA ALA A 57 3.60 -3.25 -6.76
C ALA A 57 2.98 -3.02 -5.37
N TYR A 58 2.28 -1.89 -5.17
CA TYR A 58 1.57 -1.63 -3.93
C TYR A 58 0.40 -2.60 -3.72
N CYS A 59 -0.38 -2.89 -4.76
CA CYS A 59 -1.44 -3.90 -4.73
C CYS A 59 -0.91 -5.27 -4.31
N GLU A 60 0.19 -5.71 -4.93
CA GLU A 60 0.87 -6.95 -4.56
C GLU A 60 1.23 -6.97 -3.06
N MET A 61 1.85 -5.91 -2.54
CA MET A 61 2.19 -5.83 -1.12
C MET A 61 0.97 -6.00 -0.19
N LEU A 62 -0.17 -5.39 -0.54
CA LEU A 62 -1.43 -5.49 0.22
C LEU A 62 -2.03 -6.91 0.16
N VAL A 63 -2.03 -7.49 -1.04
CA VAL A 63 -2.68 -8.77 -1.34
C VAL A 63 -1.89 -9.95 -0.80
N TRP A 64 -0.60 -10.06 -1.14
CA TRP A 64 0.27 -11.14 -0.68
C TRP A 64 0.58 -11.03 0.83
N GLY A 65 0.43 -9.83 1.40
CA GLY A 65 0.83 -9.54 2.77
C GLY A 65 2.34 -9.57 2.99
N ASP A 66 3.13 -9.63 1.91
CA ASP A 66 4.59 -9.61 1.96
C ASP A 66 5.11 -8.17 1.92
N SER A 67 5.17 -7.57 3.09
CA SER A 67 5.67 -6.21 3.29
C SER A 67 7.13 -6.18 3.75
N ARG A 68 7.91 -7.24 3.49
CA ARG A 68 9.35 -7.23 3.77
C ARG A 68 10.04 -6.20 2.89
N ASP A 69 11.02 -5.52 3.45
CA ASP A 69 11.71 -4.40 2.80
C ASP A 69 12.73 -4.84 1.73
N ASN A 70 12.91 -6.15 1.54
CA ASN A 70 13.78 -6.76 0.55
C ASN A 70 13.03 -7.29 -0.68
N THR A 71 11.70 -7.12 -0.75
CA THR A 71 10.93 -7.52 -1.93
C THR A 71 11.09 -6.52 -3.06
N GLN A 72 10.93 -6.99 -4.29
CA GLN A 72 10.98 -6.11 -5.46
C GLN A 72 9.83 -5.09 -5.45
N ALA A 73 8.62 -5.49 -5.05
CA ALA A 73 7.47 -4.61 -4.95
C ALA A 73 7.71 -3.46 -3.96
N PHE A 74 8.24 -3.76 -2.76
CA PHE A 74 8.59 -2.74 -1.77
C PHE A 74 9.64 -1.77 -2.29
N LYS A 75 10.67 -2.29 -2.96
CA LYS A 75 11.73 -1.47 -3.56
C LYS A 75 11.17 -0.54 -4.64
N THR A 76 10.38 -1.06 -5.58
CA THR A 76 9.75 -0.28 -6.65
C THR A 76 8.91 0.87 -6.08
N LEU A 77 8.09 0.59 -5.08
CA LEU A 77 7.24 1.59 -4.43
C LEU A 77 8.05 2.68 -3.73
N VAL A 78 9.05 2.28 -2.93
CA VAL A 78 9.89 3.22 -2.17
C VAL A 78 10.75 4.09 -3.09
N GLU A 79 11.29 3.53 -4.18
CA GLU A 79 12.08 4.29 -5.16
C GLU A 79 11.25 5.35 -5.88
N HIS A 80 10.04 4.99 -6.29
CA HIS A 80 9.13 5.94 -6.94
C HIS A 80 8.71 7.07 -5.99
N ILE A 81 8.19 6.72 -4.81
CA ILE A 81 7.75 7.70 -3.80
C ILE A 81 8.93 8.58 -3.36
N GLY A 82 10.10 8.00 -3.09
CA GLY A 82 11.27 8.74 -2.67
C GLY A 82 11.76 9.76 -3.70
N SER A 83 11.64 9.45 -5.00
CA SER A 83 11.92 10.42 -6.07
C SER A 83 10.97 11.61 -6.02
N ILE A 84 9.67 11.37 -5.86
CA ILE A 84 8.66 12.43 -5.77
C ILE A 84 8.86 13.30 -4.52
N LEU A 85 9.15 12.67 -3.38
CA LEU A 85 9.49 13.39 -2.14
C LEU A 85 10.71 14.29 -2.32
N HIS A 86 11.74 13.81 -3.02
CA HIS A 86 12.94 14.58 -3.29
C HIS A 86 12.67 15.80 -4.19
N GLU A 87 11.88 15.62 -5.25
CA GLU A 87 11.47 16.73 -6.11
C GLU A 87 10.67 17.79 -5.37
N ALA A 88 9.78 17.38 -4.46
CA ALA A 88 9.04 18.30 -3.61
C ALA A 88 9.95 19.03 -2.62
N ALA A 89 10.87 18.30 -1.97
CA ALA A 89 11.76 18.86 -0.97
C ALA A 89 12.73 19.90 -1.55
N ILE A 90 13.29 19.65 -2.75
CA ILE A 90 14.16 20.62 -3.45
C ILE A 90 13.42 21.93 -3.75
N LYS A 91 12.14 21.84 -4.17
CA LYS A 91 11.33 23.03 -4.46
C LYS A 91 11.07 23.88 -3.23
N GLU A 92 10.86 23.23 -2.08
CA GLU A 92 10.67 23.90 -0.79
C GLU A 92 11.95 24.57 -0.29
N ARG A 93 13.09 23.88 -0.42
CA ARG A 93 14.39 24.39 0.05
C ARG A 93 15.54 23.81 -0.77
N GLN A 94 16.42 24.70 -1.23
CA GLN A 94 17.56 24.29 -2.07
C GLN A 94 18.82 23.91 -1.25
N ARG A 95 18.94 24.35 0.01
CA ARG A 95 20.14 24.16 0.84
C ARG A 95 19.89 23.22 2.01
N HIS A 96 20.55 22.06 1.99
CA HIS A 96 20.54 21.06 3.06
C HIS A 96 21.98 20.72 3.48
N HIS A 97 22.17 20.35 4.75
CA HIS A 97 23.47 19.96 5.31
C HIS A 97 23.71 18.45 5.24
N PHE A 98 22.84 17.72 4.56
CA PHE A 98 22.86 16.27 4.41
C PHE A 98 22.39 15.90 3.00
N ASP A 99 22.57 14.64 2.62
CA ASP A 99 22.07 14.11 1.35
C ASP A 99 20.54 14.05 1.36
N LEU A 100 19.90 15.05 0.74
CA LEU A 100 18.44 15.17 0.70
C LEU A 100 17.79 14.01 -0.03
N LYS A 101 18.41 13.50 -1.09
CA LYS A 101 17.87 12.39 -1.87
C LYS A 101 17.81 11.12 -1.03
N LEU A 102 18.92 10.79 -0.35
CA LEU A 102 18.96 9.66 0.56
C LEU A 102 17.97 9.83 1.72
N PHE A 103 17.87 11.03 2.28
CA PHE A 103 16.90 11.33 3.33
C PHE A 103 15.45 11.09 2.87
N CYS A 104 15.05 11.61 1.72
CA CYS A 104 13.72 11.39 1.15
C CYS A 104 13.44 9.89 0.90
N MET A 105 14.43 9.14 0.42
CA MET A 105 14.33 7.68 0.27
C MET A 105 14.11 6.97 1.62
N LYS A 106 14.80 7.40 2.69
CA LYS A 106 14.58 6.86 4.04
C LYS A 106 13.19 7.21 4.58
N ILE A 107 12.69 8.42 4.32
CA ILE A 107 11.33 8.83 4.71
C ILE A 107 10.27 8.00 3.98
N ALA A 108 10.41 7.82 2.66
CA ALA A 108 9.53 6.95 1.88
C ALA A 108 9.51 5.53 2.45
N ARG A 109 10.68 4.93 2.67
CA ARG A 109 10.82 3.61 3.29
C ARG A 109 10.16 3.55 4.66
N MET A 110 10.39 4.54 5.51
CA MET A 110 9.84 4.61 6.86
C MET A 110 8.30 4.62 6.83
N GLN A 111 7.70 5.48 6.01
CA GLN A 111 6.25 5.60 5.95
C GLN A 111 5.59 4.37 5.31
N VAL A 112 6.13 3.85 4.21
CA VAL A 112 5.63 2.60 3.60
C VAL A 112 5.77 1.42 4.57
N PHE A 113 6.86 1.35 5.35
CA PHE A 113 7.03 0.31 6.36
C PHE A 113 5.94 0.40 7.45
N PHE A 114 5.64 1.61 7.92
CA PHE A 114 4.65 1.83 8.97
C PHE A 114 3.20 1.77 8.48
N SER A 115 2.89 2.14 7.24
CA SER A 115 1.55 1.95 6.68
C SER A 115 1.17 0.47 6.65
N MET A 116 2.15 -0.39 6.35
CA MET A 116 1.96 -1.85 6.40
C MET A 116 1.97 -2.43 7.83
N ARG A 117 2.41 -1.66 8.84
CA ARG A 117 2.58 -2.10 10.24
C ARG A 117 2.21 -0.98 11.23
N PRO A 118 0.94 -0.57 11.26
CA PRO A 118 0.51 0.61 12.03
C PRO A 118 0.79 0.48 13.53
N TYR A 119 0.65 -0.72 14.10
CA TYR A 119 0.96 -1.00 15.50
C TYR A 119 2.40 -0.63 15.90
N ILE A 120 3.39 -0.84 15.01
CA ILE A 120 4.79 -0.47 15.29
C ILE A 120 4.96 1.06 15.31
N LYS A 121 4.19 1.79 14.49
CA LYS A 121 4.20 3.25 14.45
C LYS A 121 3.64 3.82 15.75
N GLU A 122 2.49 3.30 16.19
CA GLU A 122 1.76 3.74 17.39
C GLU A 122 2.57 3.53 18.68
N ASP A 123 3.30 2.42 18.78
CA ASP A 123 4.14 2.10 19.94
C ASP A 123 5.43 2.94 20.06
N ARG A 124 5.69 3.84 19.11
CA ARG A 124 6.96 4.57 19.01
C ARG A 124 6.78 6.07 18.90
N THR A 125 7.59 6.79 19.68
CA THR A 125 7.77 8.23 19.49
C THR A 125 8.40 8.51 18.12
N ILE A 126 8.24 9.73 17.60
CA ILE A 126 8.88 10.17 16.34
C ILE A 126 10.40 9.91 16.37
N GLN A 127 11.06 10.19 17.50
CA GLN A 127 12.49 9.90 17.66
C GLN A 127 12.79 8.39 17.53
N GLY A 128 11.94 7.54 18.12
CA GLY A 128 12.06 6.09 18.01
C GLY A 128 11.82 5.58 16.59
N GLN A 129 10.88 6.18 15.86
CA GLN A 129 10.59 5.88 14.46
C GLN A 129 11.78 6.23 13.56
N LEU A 130 12.31 7.45 13.66
CA LEU A 130 13.48 7.90 12.89
C LEU A 130 14.69 6.99 13.14
N LYS A 131 14.97 6.68 14.42
CA LYS A 131 16.10 5.81 14.79
C LYS A 131 15.92 4.38 14.26
N LEU A 132 14.72 3.81 14.33
CA LEU A 132 14.42 2.48 13.80
C LEU A 132 14.71 2.40 12.29
N CYS A 133 14.37 3.46 11.56
CA CYS A 133 14.56 3.54 10.12
C CYS A 133 15.92 4.10 9.70
N GLY A 134 16.86 4.25 10.64
CA GLY A 134 18.22 4.71 10.36
C GLY A 134 18.29 6.15 9.85
N ILE A 135 17.37 7.01 10.26
CA ILE A 135 17.35 8.44 9.95
C ILE A 135 18.02 9.18 11.12
N ASP A 136 19.20 9.71 10.87
CA ASP A 136 20.06 10.42 11.82
C ASP A 136 20.44 11.83 11.33
N GLU A 137 20.04 12.19 10.12
CA GLU A 137 20.29 13.50 9.49
C GLU A 137 19.60 14.65 10.23
N VAL A 138 18.50 14.38 10.92
CA VAL A 138 17.68 15.37 11.62
C VAL A 138 17.22 14.87 12.99
N LYS A 139 17.11 15.80 13.95
CA LYS A 139 16.47 15.52 15.24
C LYS A 139 14.95 15.46 15.06
N ALA A 140 14.27 14.75 15.97
CA ALA A 140 12.81 14.60 15.92
C ALA A 140 12.06 15.94 15.87
N ASP A 141 12.48 16.95 16.65
CA ASP A 141 11.87 18.28 16.61
C ASP A 141 12.03 18.97 15.24
N THR A 142 13.22 18.86 14.64
CA THR A 142 13.50 19.40 13.30
C THR A 142 12.69 18.66 12.24
N TYR A 143 12.57 17.34 12.35
CA TYR A 143 11.70 16.55 11.47
C TYR A 143 10.25 16.99 11.58
N SER A 144 9.69 17.03 12.79
CA SER A 144 8.29 17.40 13.02
C SER A 144 7.94 18.77 12.46
N LYS A 145 8.84 19.75 12.60
CA LYS A 145 8.60 21.13 12.16
C LYS A 145 8.81 21.34 10.65
N ASN A 146 9.83 20.69 10.08
CA ASN A 146 10.30 21.04 8.74
C ASN A 146 10.11 19.95 7.69
N TYR A 147 9.84 18.70 8.08
CA TYR A 147 9.83 17.56 7.17
C TYR A 147 8.66 16.59 7.37
N ALA A 148 7.81 16.80 8.38
CA ALA A 148 6.62 15.95 8.61
C ALA A 148 5.66 15.93 7.41
N TYR A 149 5.62 17.01 6.61
CA TYR A 149 4.83 17.07 5.39
C TYR A 149 5.23 15.99 4.38
N LEU A 150 6.50 15.58 4.33
CA LEU A 150 6.94 14.49 3.45
C LEU A 150 6.26 13.17 3.84
N GLY A 151 6.05 12.96 5.14
CA GLY A 151 5.32 11.79 5.62
C GLY A 151 3.85 11.80 5.20
N LEU A 152 3.20 12.95 5.35
CA LEU A 152 1.83 13.15 4.91
C LEU A 152 1.67 12.96 3.40
N MET A 153 2.65 13.40 2.60
CA MET A 153 2.65 13.15 1.17
C MET A 153 2.64 11.65 0.86
N VAL A 154 3.42 10.83 1.57
CA VAL A 154 3.38 9.37 1.40
C VAL A 154 1.98 8.81 1.72
N ASP A 155 1.38 9.23 2.83
CA ASP A 155 0.04 8.76 3.21
C ASP A 155 -1.01 9.09 2.14
N ILE A 156 -0.93 10.30 1.55
CA ILE A 156 -1.82 10.71 0.44
C ILE A 156 -1.57 9.85 -0.80
N MET A 157 -0.30 9.67 -1.20
CA MET A 157 0.05 8.90 -2.41
C MET A 157 -0.39 7.43 -2.30
N LEU A 158 -0.21 6.81 -1.12
CA LEU A 158 -0.70 5.45 -0.89
C LEU A 158 -2.23 5.39 -0.96
N LYS A 159 -2.94 6.40 -0.43
CA LYS A 159 -4.39 6.47 -0.52
C LYS A 159 -4.88 6.62 -1.96
N ASP A 160 -4.21 7.44 -2.75
CA ASP A 160 -4.51 7.61 -4.18
C ASP A 160 -4.31 6.29 -4.94
N MET A 161 -3.21 5.58 -4.68
CA MET A 161 -2.98 4.25 -5.24
C MET A 161 -4.05 3.23 -4.82
N GLU A 162 -4.57 3.27 -3.58
CA GLU A 162 -5.71 2.42 -3.17
C GLU A 162 -6.97 2.67 -4.01
N TYR A 163 -7.26 3.94 -4.36
CA TYR A 163 -8.38 4.26 -5.22
C TYR A 163 -8.17 3.74 -6.65
N GLU A 164 -6.95 3.82 -7.18
CA GLU A 164 -6.63 3.23 -8.48
C GLU A 164 -6.76 1.71 -8.45
N ILE A 165 -6.27 1.04 -7.41
CA ILE A 165 -6.42 -0.40 -7.21
C ILE A 165 -7.90 -0.79 -7.22
N ASP A 166 -8.72 -0.07 -6.45
CA ASP A 166 -10.17 -0.29 -6.39
C ASP A 166 -10.82 -0.15 -7.77
N PHE A 167 -10.44 0.88 -8.53
CA PHE A 167 -10.93 1.11 -9.89
C PHE A 167 -10.59 -0.05 -10.83
N TYR A 168 -9.31 -0.44 -10.93
CA TYR A 168 -8.87 -1.48 -11.87
C TYR A 168 -9.48 -2.84 -11.53
N ILE A 169 -9.50 -3.22 -10.25
CA ILE A 169 -10.12 -4.47 -9.81
C ILE A 169 -11.63 -4.44 -10.08
N GLY A 170 -12.30 -3.33 -9.78
CA GLY A 170 -13.73 -3.16 -10.04
C GLY A 170 -14.05 -3.32 -11.53
N GLU A 171 -13.26 -2.73 -12.42
CA GLU A 171 -13.42 -2.90 -13.87
C GLU A 171 -13.16 -4.34 -14.32
N TYR A 172 -12.15 -5.01 -13.75
CA TYR A 172 -11.88 -6.42 -14.03
C TYR A 172 -13.03 -7.33 -13.61
N ARG A 173 -13.56 -7.15 -12.38
CA ARG A 173 -14.73 -7.89 -11.87
C ARG A 173 -15.96 -7.72 -12.76
N LYS A 174 -16.26 -6.49 -13.20
CA LYS A 174 -17.36 -6.21 -14.13
C LYS A 174 -17.19 -6.95 -15.46
N LYS A 175 -15.96 -7.01 -16.00
CA LYS A 175 -15.67 -7.73 -17.25
C LYS A 175 -15.85 -9.24 -17.11
N LEU A 176 -15.42 -9.82 -15.98
CA LEU A 176 -15.64 -11.23 -15.68
C LEU A 176 -17.14 -11.57 -15.65
N ASN A 177 -17.94 -10.81 -14.90
CA ASN A 177 -19.37 -11.05 -14.75
C ASN A 177 -20.15 -10.90 -16.08
N ARG A 178 -19.68 -10.06 -17.01
CA ARG A 178 -20.25 -9.95 -18.36
C ARG A 178 -19.91 -11.11 -19.29
N THR A 179 -18.85 -11.85 -19.01
CA THR A 179 -18.39 -12.97 -19.85
C THR A 179 -19.02 -14.30 -19.44
N ILE A 180 -19.54 -14.37 -18.20
CA ILE A 180 -20.17 -15.57 -17.62
C ILE A 180 -21.69 -15.62 -17.90
N ASN A 181 -22.32 -14.49 -18.24
CA ASN A 181 -23.73 -14.39 -18.64
C ASN A 181 -23.87 -14.32 -20.17
#